data_AF-A0A0T9LRB9-F1
#
_entry.id   AF-A0A0T9LRB9-F1
#
_cell.length_a   1.000
_cell.length_b   1.000
_cell.length_c   1.000
_cell.angle_alpha   90.00
_cell.angle_beta   90.00
_cell.angle_gamma   90.00
#
_symmetry.space_group_name_H-M   'P 1'
#
loop_
_entity.id
_entity.type
_entity.pdbx_description
1 polymer ?
#
loop_
_entity_poly.entity_id
_entity_poly.type
_entity_poly.pdbx_seq_one_letter_code
_entity_poly.pdbx_strand_id
1 'polypeptide(L)'
;MHSRFEHSVGVMHLAYEIIKTMQLNASIYVRKKENVTLYLDIQDLQSNTIQELRIAALLHDVGHGPLAHQFDSFAMQKKDFRDKCTNEEKEKYDRILSLDADDDILTHEQVSCIFIIKIIEDLKKDSELDDDEIYKENIKSISTDSIIKIVEKKYKFKDEPSNSNIYPLLGSIISSSPIDADRMDYLLRDSYFSGVKYGIYDYGRLLMSFIPVKINDSVHLAYKESGLDSILEFTNARSSLYSQVYFHKTNRALSAMLNKACEIAKLQNTIELKDENTIIENMQNFYVLHSDQKFLAHILEKTKGEPANNIIDDVIKRNVWKKYMKKHTFSNLNIFDGNVKN
;
A
#
# COMPACT_ATOMS: atom_id res chain seq x y z
N MET A 1 20.30 -3.87 -1.40
CA MET A 1 19.33 -2.86 -1.87
C MET A 1 18.14 -3.64 -2.40
N HIS A 2 16.92 -3.27 -2.05
CA HIS A 2 15.69 -3.90 -2.56
C HIS A 2 14.78 -2.81 -3.13
N SER A 3 13.86 -3.22 -3.99
CA SER A 3 12.86 -2.33 -4.57
C SER A 3 11.44 -2.71 -4.12
N ARG A 4 10.47 -1.86 -4.48
CA ARG A 4 9.04 -2.14 -4.33
C ARG A 4 8.60 -3.34 -5.18
N PHE A 5 9.28 -3.66 -6.28
CA PHE A 5 8.94 -4.80 -7.14
C PHE A 5 9.00 -6.13 -6.39
N GLU A 6 10.16 -6.48 -5.80
CA GLU A 6 10.26 -7.72 -5.05
C GLU A 6 9.43 -7.73 -3.75
N HIS A 7 9.13 -6.56 -3.18
CA HIS A 7 8.15 -6.42 -2.10
C HIS A 7 6.74 -6.81 -2.57
N SER A 8 6.23 -6.20 -3.64
CA SER A 8 4.93 -6.52 -4.23
C SER A 8 4.77 -8.01 -4.58
N VAL A 9 5.82 -8.65 -5.11
CA VAL A 9 5.82 -10.10 -5.38
C VAL A 9 5.71 -10.91 -4.07
N GLY A 10 6.42 -10.48 -3.03
CA GLY A 10 6.33 -11.08 -1.70
C GLY A 10 4.95 -10.93 -1.08
N VAL A 11 4.34 -9.75 -1.15
CA VAL A 11 2.97 -9.48 -0.65
C VAL A 11 1.95 -10.34 -1.40
N MET A 12 2.06 -10.47 -2.72
CA MET A 12 1.22 -11.38 -3.51
C MET A 12 1.32 -12.83 -3.01
N HIS A 13 2.54 -13.31 -2.79
CA HIS A 13 2.76 -14.68 -2.29
C HIS A 13 2.17 -14.87 -0.89
N LEU A 14 2.40 -13.92 0.02
CA LEU A 14 1.89 -13.96 1.38
C LEU A 14 0.36 -13.89 1.44
N ALA A 15 -0.27 -13.05 0.63
CA ALA A 15 -1.73 -12.98 0.57
C ALA A 15 -2.35 -14.32 0.17
N TYR A 16 -1.72 -15.04 -0.77
CA TYR A 16 -2.13 -16.39 -1.15
C TYR A 16 -1.92 -17.41 -0.02
N GLU A 17 -0.75 -17.41 0.63
CA GLU A 17 -0.46 -18.31 1.76
C GLU A 17 -1.40 -18.09 2.94
N ILE A 18 -1.78 -16.82 3.22
CA ILE A 18 -2.76 -16.48 4.25
C ILE A 18 -4.12 -17.11 3.93
N ILE A 19 -4.67 -16.93 2.73
CA ILE A 19 -5.96 -17.55 2.36
C ILE A 19 -5.89 -19.08 2.45
N LYS A 20 -4.85 -19.68 1.87
CA LYS A 20 -4.70 -21.14 1.84
C LYS A 20 -4.59 -21.73 3.24
N THR A 21 -3.82 -21.09 4.11
CA THR A 21 -3.68 -21.55 5.51
C THR A 21 -4.94 -21.31 6.32
N MET A 22 -5.65 -20.20 6.05
CA MET A 22 -6.90 -19.85 6.72
C MET A 22 -8.01 -20.88 6.47
N GLN A 23 -8.11 -21.44 5.26
CA GLN A 23 -9.01 -22.56 4.94
C GLN A 23 -8.77 -23.77 5.86
N LEU A 24 -7.50 -24.15 6.04
CA LEU A 24 -7.10 -25.25 6.93
C LEU A 24 -7.37 -24.91 8.41
N ASN A 25 -7.02 -23.70 8.83
CA ASN A 25 -7.21 -23.23 10.19
C ASN A 25 -8.69 -23.25 10.59
N ALA A 26 -9.58 -22.79 9.72
CA ALA A 26 -11.03 -22.77 9.96
C ALA A 26 -11.56 -24.20 10.20
N SER A 27 -11.21 -25.14 9.32
CA SER A 27 -11.60 -26.56 9.42
C SER A 27 -11.17 -27.21 10.74
N ILE A 28 -9.96 -26.89 11.21
CA ILE A 28 -9.43 -27.42 12.46
C ILE A 28 -10.12 -26.75 13.67
N TYR A 29 -10.42 -25.46 13.57
CA TYR A 29 -10.98 -24.69 14.69
C TYR A 29 -12.44 -25.02 15.00
N VAL A 30 -13.26 -25.33 13.98
CA VAL A 30 -14.66 -25.78 14.16
C VAL A 30 -14.75 -26.94 15.15
N ARG A 31 -13.78 -27.86 15.12
CA ARG A 31 -13.77 -29.04 16.01
C ARG A 31 -13.57 -28.70 17.49
N LYS A 32 -13.20 -27.47 17.83
CA LYS A 32 -12.70 -27.08 19.16
C LYS A 32 -13.58 -26.11 19.94
N LYS A 33 -14.50 -25.34 19.31
CA LYS A 33 -15.33 -24.34 20.03
C LYS A 33 -16.71 -24.15 19.37
N GLU A 34 -17.75 -24.04 20.19
CA GLU A 34 -19.16 -23.93 19.76
C GLU A 34 -19.66 -22.46 19.57
N ASN A 35 -18.89 -21.43 19.94
CA ASN A 35 -19.39 -20.05 20.03
C ASN A 35 -18.82 -19.04 19.00
N VAL A 36 -18.23 -19.51 17.88
CA VAL A 36 -17.71 -18.62 16.83
C VAL A 36 -18.33 -18.99 15.48
N THR A 37 -19.01 -18.03 14.85
CA THR A 37 -19.53 -18.18 13.49
C THR A 37 -18.39 -18.07 12.48
N LEU A 38 -17.77 -19.20 12.15
CA LEU A 38 -16.75 -19.27 11.11
C LEU A 38 -17.37 -19.24 9.71
N TYR A 39 -16.66 -18.63 8.77
CA TYR A 39 -17.02 -18.69 7.36
C TYR A 39 -16.28 -19.87 6.69
N LEU A 40 -16.97 -21.01 6.57
CA LEU A 40 -16.38 -22.26 6.06
C LEU A 40 -16.35 -22.35 4.53
N ASP A 41 -17.26 -21.63 3.86
CA ASP A 41 -17.34 -21.52 2.40
C ASP A 41 -16.10 -20.85 1.80
N ILE A 42 -15.15 -20.38 2.62
CA ILE A 42 -13.81 -19.95 2.17
C ILE A 42 -13.08 -21.05 1.39
N GLN A 43 -13.40 -22.32 1.62
CA GLN A 43 -12.84 -23.46 0.87
C GLN A 43 -13.35 -23.52 -0.57
N ASP A 44 -14.56 -23.03 -0.81
CA ASP A 44 -15.23 -23.03 -2.10
C ASP A 44 -15.06 -21.68 -2.83
N LEU A 45 -14.07 -20.87 -2.41
CA LEU A 45 -13.76 -19.62 -3.08
C LEU A 45 -13.42 -19.88 -4.55
N GLN A 46 -14.10 -19.14 -5.43
CA GLN A 46 -13.84 -19.20 -6.86
C GLN A 46 -12.38 -18.86 -7.16
N SER A 47 -11.80 -19.55 -8.13
CA SER A 47 -10.43 -19.32 -8.61
C SER A 47 -10.19 -17.85 -8.95
N ASN A 48 -11.20 -17.19 -9.52
CA ASN A 48 -11.12 -15.80 -9.94
C ASN A 48 -10.96 -14.85 -8.75
N THR A 49 -11.67 -15.08 -7.64
CA THR A 49 -11.52 -14.26 -6.42
C THR A 49 -10.12 -14.39 -5.81
N ILE A 50 -9.53 -15.59 -5.83
CA ILE A 50 -8.16 -15.80 -5.37
C ILE A 50 -7.16 -15.10 -6.31
N GLN A 51 -7.40 -15.14 -7.62
CA GLN A 51 -6.59 -14.41 -8.59
C GLN A 51 -6.69 -12.90 -8.39
N GLU A 52 -7.90 -12.36 -8.19
CA GLU A 52 -8.13 -10.93 -7.90
C GLU A 52 -7.42 -10.49 -6.62
N LEU A 53 -7.44 -11.30 -5.55
CA LEU A 53 -6.65 -11.03 -4.35
C LEU A 53 -5.15 -10.96 -4.67
N ARG A 54 -4.63 -11.91 -5.45
CA ARG A 54 -3.21 -11.95 -5.83
C ARG A 54 -2.83 -10.74 -6.67
N ILE A 55 -3.66 -10.36 -7.64
CA ILE A 55 -3.45 -9.18 -8.48
C ILE A 55 -3.50 -7.91 -7.63
N ALA A 56 -4.49 -7.78 -6.76
CA ALA A 56 -4.58 -6.67 -5.81
C ALA A 56 -3.32 -6.58 -4.93
N ALA A 57 -2.86 -7.70 -4.40
CA ALA A 57 -1.65 -7.77 -3.57
C ALA A 57 -0.37 -7.45 -4.36
N LEU A 58 -0.31 -7.82 -5.64
CA LEU A 58 0.81 -7.48 -6.51
C LEU A 58 0.82 -5.97 -6.85
N LEU A 59 -0.35 -5.39 -7.06
CA LEU A 59 -0.49 -4.01 -7.56
C LEU A 59 -0.77 -2.98 -6.46
N HIS A 60 -0.90 -3.37 -5.19
CA HIS A 60 -1.28 -2.46 -4.10
C HIS A 60 -0.35 -1.23 -3.97
N ASP A 61 0.93 -1.42 -4.30
CA ASP A 61 2.00 -0.43 -4.16
C ASP A 61 2.45 0.17 -5.51
N VAL A 62 1.75 -0.12 -6.61
CA VAL A 62 2.16 0.30 -7.98
C VAL A 62 2.17 1.83 -8.16
N GLY A 63 1.40 2.55 -7.34
CA GLY A 63 1.31 4.01 -7.35
C GLY A 63 2.38 4.72 -6.53
N HIS A 64 3.34 4.01 -5.92
CA HIS A 64 4.48 4.65 -5.30
C HIS A 64 5.40 5.28 -6.33
N GLY A 65 5.58 6.60 -6.24
CA GLY A 65 6.55 7.32 -7.04
C GLY A 65 8.00 7.15 -6.55
N PRO A 66 8.95 7.84 -7.20
CA PRO A 66 10.37 7.75 -6.86
C PRO A 66 10.61 8.19 -5.42
N LEU A 67 11.44 7.44 -4.67
CA LEU A 67 11.65 7.60 -3.24
C LEU A 67 10.42 7.27 -2.35
N ALA A 68 9.41 6.57 -2.87
CA ALA A 68 8.24 6.08 -2.12
C ALA A 68 7.50 7.21 -1.35
N HIS A 69 7.35 7.11 -0.02
CA HIS A 69 6.60 8.10 0.78
C HIS A 69 7.14 9.53 0.70
N GLN A 70 8.40 9.70 0.30
CA GLN A 70 8.97 11.02 0.08
C GLN A 70 8.34 11.68 -1.16
N PHE A 71 7.86 10.90 -2.13
CA PHE A 71 7.21 11.40 -3.33
C PHE A 71 5.88 12.10 -3.04
N ASP A 72 5.19 11.76 -1.96
CA ASP A 72 3.88 12.34 -1.62
C ASP A 72 3.96 13.87 -1.48
N SER A 73 5.13 14.42 -1.10
CA SER A 73 5.37 15.88 -1.04
C SER A 73 5.45 16.56 -2.42
N PHE A 74 5.56 15.77 -3.49
CA PHE A 74 5.68 16.19 -4.88
C PHE A 74 4.49 15.75 -5.74
N ALA A 75 3.61 14.94 -5.16
CA ALA A 75 2.50 14.36 -5.86
C ALA A 75 1.58 15.45 -6.44
N MET A 76 0.91 15.10 -7.52
CA MET A 76 0.01 16.00 -8.24
C MET A 76 -1.21 16.35 -7.37
N GLN A 77 -1.69 17.58 -7.47
CA GLN A 77 -2.94 17.95 -6.82
C GLN A 77 -4.14 17.34 -7.55
N LYS A 78 -5.19 16.96 -6.81
CA LYS A 78 -6.43 16.43 -7.37
C LYS A 78 -7.09 17.39 -8.34
N LYS A 79 -7.04 18.69 -8.05
CA LYS A 79 -7.57 19.74 -8.93
C LYS A 79 -6.82 19.76 -10.26
N ASP A 80 -5.49 19.80 -10.22
CA ASP A 80 -4.67 19.80 -11.43
C ASP A 80 -4.84 18.52 -12.25
N PHE A 81 -4.96 17.37 -11.58
CA PHE A 81 -5.30 16.11 -12.25
C PHE A 81 -6.64 16.20 -12.96
N ARG A 82 -7.69 16.70 -12.29
CA ARG A 82 -9.03 16.90 -12.90
C ARG A 82 -8.99 17.88 -14.06
N ASP A 83 -8.31 19.02 -13.92
CA ASP A 83 -8.25 20.04 -14.96
C ASP A 83 -7.56 19.49 -16.23
N LYS A 84 -6.64 18.54 -16.07
CA LYS A 84 -5.87 17.90 -17.14
C LYS A 84 -6.53 16.64 -17.73
N CYS A 85 -7.53 16.06 -17.06
CA CYS A 85 -8.28 14.91 -17.58
C CYS A 85 -9.28 15.29 -18.67
N THR A 86 -9.42 14.41 -19.65
CA THR A 86 -10.56 14.38 -20.57
C THR A 86 -11.88 14.11 -19.84
N ASN A 87 -13.02 14.39 -20.46
CA ASN A 87 -14.34 14.15 -19.84
C ASN A 87 -14.58 12.67 -19.52
N GLU A 88 -14.10 11.76 -20.38
CA GLU A 88 -14.20 10.31 -20.18
C GLU A 88 -13.33 9.86 -18.99
N GLU A 89 -12.10 10.35 -18.88
CA GLU A 89 -11.22 10.07 -17.73
C GLU A 89 -11.79 10.61 -16.42
N LYS A 90 -12.44 11.79 -16.45
CA LYS A 90 -13.10 12.36 -15.27
C LYS A 90 -14.17 11.40 -14.75
N GLU A 91 -15.09 10.97 -15.59
CA GLU A 91 -16.17 10.05 -15.18
C GLU A 91 -15.62 8.74 -14.61
N LYS A 92 -14.56 8.23 -15.23
CA LYS A 92 -13.91 6.98 -14.84
C LYS A 92 -13.21 7.05 -13.49
N TYR A 93 -12.43 8.11 -13.25
CA TYR A 93 -11.63 8.23 -12.03
C TYR A 93 -12.31 9.02 -10.91
N ASP A 94 -13.47 9.63 -11.13
CA ASP A 94 -14.15 10.47 -10.12
C ASP A 94 -14.41 9.71 -8.81
N ARG A 95 -14.75 8.43 -8.90
CA ARG A 95 -14.95 7.55 -7.74
C ARG A 95 -13.68 7.34 -6.91
N ILE A 96 -12.50 7.37 -7.52
CA ILE A 96 -11.21 7.23 -6.83
C ILE A 96 -10.81 8.57 -6.22
N LEU A 97 -10.97 9.65 -6.99
CA LEU A 97 -10.61 11.00 -6.56
C LEU A 97 -11.45 11.48 -5.36
N SER A 98 -12.67 10.97 -5.21
CA SER A 98 -13.62 11.32 -4.14
C SER A 98 -13.45 10.51 -2.84
N LEU A 99 -12.53 9.55 -2.77
CA LEU A 99 -12.39 8.66 -1.60
C LEU A 99 -11.89 9.37 -0.34
N ASP A 100 -11.02 10.35 -0.52
CA ASP A 100 -10.48 11.18 0.56
C ASP A 100 -10.76 12.65 0.23
N ALA A 101 -11.83 13.18 0.83
CA ALA A 101 -12.25 14.56 0.60
C ALA A 101 -11.34 15.60 1.27
N ASP A 102 -10.55 15.18 2.26
CA ASP A 102 -9.78 16.08 3.13
C ASP A 102 -8.39 16.43 2.56
N ASP A 103 -7.85 15.61 1.63
CA ASP A 103 -6.52 15.84 1.04
C ASP A 103 -6.64 16.40 -0.37
N ASP A 104 -6.00 17.54 -0.64
CA ASP A 104 -5.92 18.13 -1.99
C ASP A 104 -4.90 17.43 -2.90
N ILE A 105 -4.07 16.53 -2.35
CA ILE A 105 -3.01 15.81 -3.04
C ILE A 105 -3.49 14.41 -3.42
N LEU A 106 -3.07 13.92 -4.60
CA LEU A 106 -3.31 12.55 -5.04
C LEU A 106 -2.39 11.59 -4.27
N THR A 107 -2.96 10.74 -3.41
CA THR A 107 -2.16 9.80 -2.61
C THR A 107 -1.64 8.64 -3.46
N HIS A 108 -0.60 7.95 -3.00
CA HIS A 108 -0.06 6.78 -3.72
C HIS A 108 -1.08 5.63 -3.81
N GLU A 109 -2.00 5.47 -2.85
CA GLU A 109 -3.10 4.51 -2.93
C GLU A 109 -4.09 4.87 -4.05
N GLN A 110 -4.42 6.16 -4.20
CA GLN A 110 -5.26 6.63 -5.30
C GLN A 110 -4.57 6.46 -6.65
N VAL A 111 -3.28 6.79 -6.75
CA VAL A 111 -2.48 6.54 -7.97
C VAL A 111 -2.43 5.03 -8.28
N SER A 112 -2.29 4.18 -7.26
CA SER A 112 -2.28 2.72 -7.43
C SER A 112 -3.60 2.26 -8.06
N CYS A 113 -4.74 2.75 -7.57
CA CYS A 113 -6.04 2.44 -8.16
C CYS A 113 -6.17 2.90 -9.61
N ILE A 114 -5.68 4.11 -9.94
CA ILE A 114 -5.67 4.64 -11.31
C ILE A 114 -4.84 3.76 -12.24
N PHE A 115 -3.63 3.38 -11.82
CA PHE A 115 -2.75 2.50 -12.59
C PHE A 115 -3.30 1.09 -12.71
N ILE A 116 -3.93 0.54 -11.67
CA ILE A 116 -4.60 -0.77 -11.74
C ILE A 116 -5.66 -0.77 -12.84
N ILE A 117 -6.51 0.26 -12.91
CA ILE A 117 -7.52 0.36 -13.96
C ILE A 117 -6.85 0.35 -15.34
N LYS A 118 -5.84 1.21 -15.52
CA LYS A 118 -5.15 1.35 -16.80
C LYS A 118 -4.45 0.05 -17.23
N ILE A 119 -3.75 -0.60 -16.31
CA ILE A 119 -3.06 -1.87 -16.56
C ILE A 119 -4.06 -2.96 -16.97
N ILE A 120 -5.18 -3.10 -16.27
CA ILE A 120 -6.17 -4.15 -16.58
C ILE A 120 -6.85 -3.88 -17.93
N GLU A 121 -7.11 -2.62 -18.27
CA GLU A 121 -7.65 -2.26 -19.58
C GLU A 121 -6.69 -2.53 -20.72
N ASP A 122 -5.43 -2.14 -20.57
CA ASP A 122 -4.39 -2.41 -21.56
C ASP A 122 -4.23 -3.93 -21.73
N LEU A 123 -4.20 -4.69 -20.64
CA LEU A 123 -4.19 -6.17 -20.69
C LEU A 123 -5.41 -6.76 -21.39
N LYS A 124 -6.62 -6.25 -21.11
CA LYS A 124 -7.84 -6.72 -21.78
C LYS A 124 -7.80 -6.42 -23.28
N LYS A 125 -7.34 -5.24 -23.67
CA LYS A 125 -7.19 -4.84 -25.07
C LYS A 125 -6.16 -5.71 -25.79
N ASP A 126 -5.00 -5.94 -25.17
CA ASP A 126 -3.93 -6.75 -25.74
C ASP A 126 -4.34 -8.22 -25.85
N SER A 127 -5.13 -8.73 -24.91
CA SER A 127 -5.61 -10.11 -24.94
C SER A 127 -6.52 -10.44 -26.13
N GLU A 128 -7.26 -9.47 -26.67
CA GLU A 128 -8.10 -9.69 -27.86
C GLU A 128 -7.27 -9.99 -29.12
N LEU A 129 -5.99 -9.62 -29.13
CA LEU A 129 -5.04 -9.87 -30.22
C LEU A 129 -4.29 -11.19 -30.07
N ASP A 130 -4.43 -11.88 -28.93
CA ASP A 130 -3.80 -13.17 -28.68
C ASP A 130 -4.56 -14.30 -29.39
N ASP A 131 -3.93 -15.43 -29.68
CA ASP A 131 -4.59 -16.61 -30.28
C ASP A 131 -5.04 -17.62 -29.21
N ASP A 132 -4.59 -17.47 -27.96
CA ASP A 132 -4.96 -18.35 -26.84
C ASP A 132 -6.33 -17.96 -26.24
N GLU A 133 -7.36 -18.73 -26.57
CA GLU A 133 -8.72 -18.54 -26.05
C GLU A 133 -8.84 -18.70 -24.52
N ILE A 134 -8.00 -19.55 -23.92
CA ILE A 134 -7.98 -19.73 -22.45
C ILE A 134 -7.41 -18.47 -21.80
N TYR A 135 -6.34 -17.91 -22.37
CA TYR A 135 -5.79 -16.64 -21.91
C TYR A 135 -6.83 -15.51 -21.99
N LYS A 136 -7.54 -15.39 -23.11
CA LYS A 136 -8.63 -14.42 -23.29
C LYS A 136 -9.72 -14.56 -22.24
N GLU A 137 -10.22 -15.78 -22.03
CA GLU A 137 -11.30 -16.04 -21.06
C GLU A 137 -10.86 -15.66 -19.64
N ASN A 138 -9.64 -16.04 -19.26
CA ASN A 138 -9.07 -15.67 -17.96
C ASN A 138 -8.99 -14.15 -17.78
N ILE A 139 -8.45 -13.41 -18.75
CA ILE A 139 -8.30 -11.96 -18.66
C ILE A 139 -9.66 -11.23 -18.67
N LYS A 140 -10.62 -11.72 -19.45
CA LYS A 140 -12.00 -11.21 -19.47
C LYS A 140 -12.70 -11.39 -18.13
N SER A 141 -12.40 -12.48 -17.42
CA SER A 141 -13.01 -12.80 -16.14
C SER A 141 -12.55 -11.91 -14.96
N ILE A 142 -11.45 -11.17 -15.12
CA ILE A 142 -10.91 -10.28 -14.06
C ILE A 142 -11.84 -9.08 -13.85
N SER A 143 -12.32 -8.91 -12.63
CA SER A 143 -13.08 -7.72 -12.22
C SER A 143 -12.16 -6.61 -11.70
N THR A 144 -12.13 -5.50 -12.43
CA THR A 144 -11.40 -4.28 -12.02
C THR A 144 -11.96 -3.70 -10.72
N ASP A 145 -13.29 -3.63 -10.58
CA ASP A 145 -13.95 -3.11 -9.37
C ASP A 145 -13.61 -3.95 -8.13
N SER A 146 -13.53 -5.28 -8.28
CA SER A 146 -13.15 -6.19 -7.20
C SER A 146 -11.73 -5.90 -6.70
N ILE A 147 -10.77 -5.77 -7.63
CA ILE A 147 -9.37 -5.50 -7.30
C ILE A 147 -9.23 -4.14 -6.60
N ILE A 148 -9.88 -3.10 -7.12
CA ILE A 148 -9.85 -1.76 -6.49
C ILE A 148 -10.46 -1.84 -5.10
N LYS A 149 -11.59 -2.54 -4.91
CA LYS A 149 -12.22 -2.68 -3.60
C LYS A 149 -11.32 -3.38 -2.57
N ILE A 150 -10.52 -4.34 -3.02
CA ILE A 150 -9.56 -5.06 -2.19
C ILE A 150 -8.41 -4.13 -1.77
N VAL A 151 -7.86 -3.35 -2.71
CA VAL A 151 -6.74 -2.41 -2.43
C VAL A 151 -7.21 -1.23 -1.58
N GLU A 152 -8.34 -0.62 -1.94
CA GLU A 152 -8.88 0.58 -1.31
C GLU A 152 -10.27 0.31 -0.71
N LYS A 153 -10.30 0.13 0.61
CA LYS A 153 -11.48 -0.32 1.35
C LYS A 153 -12.63 0.66 1.31
N LYS A 154 -12.36 1.96 1.16
CA LYS A 154 -13.38 3.02 1.05
C LYS A 154 -14.08 3.01 -0.30
N TYR A 155 -13.49 2.35 -1.31
CA TYR A 155 -14.09 2.25 -2.64
C TYR A 155 -15.48 1.64 -2.59
N LYS A 156 -16.41 2.19 -3.38
CA LYS A 156 -17.78 1.67 -3.50
C LYS A 156 -17.97 1.10 -4.90
N PHE A 157 -18.50 -0.13 -4.95
CA PHE A 157 -18.85 -0.79 -6.21
C PHE A 157 -19.79 0.06 -7.06
N LYS A 158 -19.75 -0.13 -8.38
CA LYS A 158 -20.83 0.33 -9.26
C LYS A 158 -22.14 -0.34 -8.92
N ASP A 159 -22.12 -1.66 -8.80
CA ASP A 159 -23.25 -2.51 -8.44
C ASP A 159 -22.84 -3.39 -7.25
N GLU A 160 -23.63 -3.36 -6.16
CA GLU A 160 -23.29 -4.17 -4.98
C GLU A 160 -23.44 -5.67 -5.27
N PRO A 161 -22.46 -6.50 -4.86
CA PRO A 161 -22.57 -7.94 -5.01
C PRO A 161 -23.69 -8.50 -4.13
N SER A 162 -24.44 -9.46 -4.66
CA SER A 162 -25.65 -10.03 -4.05
C SER A 162 -25.42 -11.04 -2.91
N ASN A 163 -24.17 -11.42 -2.63
CA ASN A 163 -23.79 -12.47 -1.67
C ASN A 163 -23.09 -11.90 -0.41
N SER A 164 -22.81 -12.76 0.58
CA SER A 164 -22.02 -12.39 1.78
C SER A 164 -20.74 -11.66 1.39
N ASN A 165 -20.54 -10.47 1.95
CA ASN A 165 -19.48 -9.56 1.56
C ASN A 165 -18.12 -10.03 2.10
N ILE A 166 -17.31 -10.63 1.22
CA ILE A 166 -15.97 -11.13 1.57
C ILE A 166 -14.86 -10.07 1.45
N TYR A 167 -15.13 -8.94 0.80
CA TYR A 167 -14.12 -7.90 0.57
C TYR A 167 -13.47 -7.33 1.84
N PRO A 168 -14.16 -7.20 3.00
CA PRO A 168 -13.52 -6.81 4.24
C PRO A 168 -12.43 -7.77 4.70
N LEU A 169 -12.62 -9.08 4.51
CA LEU A 169 -11.59 -10.10 4.72
C LEU A 169 -10.43 -9.89 3.73
N LEU A 170 -10.72 -9.86 2.43
CA LEU A 170 -9.69 -9.78 1.37
C LEU A 170 -8.81 -8.53 1.52
N GLY A 171 -9.41 -7.35 1.70
CA GLY A 171 -8.66 -6.13 1.93
C GLY A 171 -7.89 -6.15 3.26
N SER A 172 -8.34 -6.89 4.27
CA SER A 172 -7.60 -7.03 5.53
C SER A 172 -6.40 -7.96 5.42
N ILE A 173 -6.39 -8.88 4.45
CA ILE A 173 -5.23 -9.74 4.17
C ILE A 173 -4.08 -8.91 3.59
N ILE A 174 -4.36 -7.90 2.75
CA ILE A 174 -3.32 -7.07 2.11
C ILE A 174 -2.92 -5.89 2.98
N SER A 175 -3.90 -5.12 3.46
CA SER A 175 -3.66 -3.81 4.08
C SER A 175 -4.58 -3.57 5.29
N SER A 176 -4.34 -4.21 6.44
CA SER A 176 -4.99 -3.88 7.72
C SER A 176 -4.04 -3.86 8.93
N SER A 177 -4.30 -2.93 9.84
CA SER A 177 -3.66 -2.92 11.17
C SER A 177 -4.39 -3.89 12.10
N PRO A 178 -3.69 -4.74 12.89
CA PRO A 178 -2.24 -4.70 13.14
C PRO A 178 -1.36 -5.55 12.20
N ILE A 179 -1.91 -6.55 11.51
CA ILE A 179 -1.16 -7.53 10.72
C ILE A 179 -1.82 -7.72 9.36
N ASP A 180 -1.00 -7.75 8.32
CA ASP A 180 -1.37 -8.05 6.94
C ASP A 180 -0.14 -8.51 6.15
N ALA A 181 -0.35 -8.91 4.89
CA ALA A 181 0.67 -9.39 3.98
C ALA A 181 1.74 -8.31 3.66
N ASP A 182 1.34 -7.04 3.51
CA ASP A 182 2.25 -5.91 3.30
C ASP A 182 3.30 -5.84 4.43
N ARG A 183 2.82 -5.74 5.67
CA ARG A 183 3.67 -5.68 6.87
C ARG A 183 4.44 -6.96 7.09
N MET A 184 3.84 -8.11 6.81
CA MET A 184 4.53 -9.39 6.92
C MET A 184 5.75 -9.47 6.00
N ASP A 185 5.66 -8.96 4.77
CA ASP A 185 6.79 -8.93 3.84
C ASP A 185 7.86 -7.92 4.28
N TYR A 186 7.50 -6.64 4.44
CA TYR A 186 8.52 -5.61 4.63
C TYR A 186 9.28 -5.77 5.94
N LEU A 187 8.66 -6.29 7.01
CA LEU A 187 9.37 -6.44 8.29
C LEU A 187 10.57 -7.40 8.16
N LEU A 188 10.38 -8.54 7.48
CA LEU A 188 11.44 -9.50 7.24
C LEU A 188 12.44 -8.98 6.20
N ARG A 189 11.93 -8.41 5.12
CA ARG A 189 12.74 -7.86 4.02
C ARG A 189 13.65 -6.73 4.48
N ASP A 190 13.09 -5.73 5.15
CA ASP A 190 13.83 -4.55 5.58
C ASP A 190 14.85 -4.94 6.64
N SER A 191 14.53 -5.89 7.52
CA SER A 191 15.50 -6.45 8.47
C SER A 191 16.69 -7.07 7.76
N TYR A 192 16.43 -7.92 6.77
CA TYR A 192 17.46 -8.57 5.97
C TYR A 192 18.35 -7.56 5.24
N PHE A 193 17.77 -6.63 4.49
CA PHE A 193 18.52 -5.68 3.67
C PHE A 193 19.19 -4.55 4.45
N SER A 194 18.69 -4.20 5.64
CA SER A 194 19.36 -3.25 6.54
C SER A 194 20.38 -3.91 7.47
N GLY A 195 20.46 -5.26 7.48
CA GLY A 195 21.41 -6.00 8.31
C GLY A 195 21.08 -5.98 9.80
N VAL A 196 19.80 -5.80 10.15
CA VAL A 196 19.32 -5.74 11.54
C VAL A 196 18.36 -6.88 11.82
N LYS A 197 18.17 -7.21 13.10
CA LYS A 197 17.26 -8.29 13.54
C LYS A 197 15.95 -7.78 14.14
N TYR A 198 15.59 -6.53 13.86
CA TYR A 198 14.47 -5.86 14.54
C TYR A 198 13.09 -6.30 14.05
N GLY A 199 12.93 -6.66 12.78
CA GLY A 199 11.65 -7.05 12.17
C GLY A 199 11.42 -8.55 12.07
N ILE A 200 12.17 -9.36 12.83
CA ILE A 200 12.00 -10.81 12.86
C ILE A 200 10.79 -11.17 13.73
N TYR A 201 9.95 -12.07 13.24
CA TYR A 201 8.82 -12.65 13.96
C TYR A 201 8.60 -14.10 13.49
N ASP A 202 7.87 -14.91 14.27
CA ASP A 202 7.51 -16.27 13.85
C ASP A 202 6.41 -16.27 12.78
N TYR A 203 6.85 -16.29 11.52
CA TYR A 203 6.00 -16.38 10.33
C TYR A 203 5.03 -17.57 10.36
N GLY A 204 5.53 -18.76 10.68
CA GLY A 204 4.73 -19.99 10.63
C GLY A 204 3.63 -19.97 11.69
N ARG A 205 3.98 -19.56 12.92
CA ARG A 205 3.02 -19.48 14.02
C ARG A 205 1.96 -18.41 13.78
N LEU A 206 2.35 -17.27 13.22
CA LEU A 206 1.43 -16.20 12.85
C LEU A 206 0.45 -16.64 11.76
N LEU A 207 0.93 -17.29 10.69
CA LEU A 207 0.06 -17.86 9.65
C LEU A 207 -0.97 -18.84 10.20
N MET A 208 -0.56 -19.68 11.15
CA MET A 208 -1.46 -20.60 11.81
C MET A 208 -2.51 -19.89 12.67
N SER A 209 -2.42 -18.59 12.95
CA SER A 209 -3.38 -17.87 13.80
C SER A 209 -4.60 -17.33 13.06
N PHE A 210 -4.52 -17.09 11.74
CA PHE A 210 -5.59 -16.45 10.97
C PHE A 210 -6.80 -17.37 10.78
N ILE A 211 -8.00 -16.82 11.00
CA ILE A 211 -9.30 -17.50 10.80
C ILE A 211 -10.32 -16.53 10.18
N PRO A 212 -11.25 -17.02 9.34
CA PRO A 212 -12.31 -16.22 8.76
C PRO A 212 -13.57 -16.29 9.63
N VAL A 213 -14.06 -15.14 10.08
CA VAL A 213 -15.28 -15.04 10.90
C VAL A 213 -16.37 -14.31 10.15
N LYS A 214 -17.60 -14.83 10.23
CA LYS A 214 -18.78 -14.18 9.69
C LYS A 214 -19.39 -13.31 10.78
N ILE A 215 -19.51 -12.00 10.52
CA ILE A 215 -20.16 -11.03 11.38
C ILE A 215 -21.25 -10.38 10.53
N ASN A 216 -22.51 -10.57 10.93
CA ASN A 216 -23.67 -10.22 10.12
C ASN A 216 -23.55 -10.86 8.71
N ASP A 217 -23.62 -10.05 7.66
CA ASP A 217 -23.50 -10.48 6.25
C ASP A 217 -22.09 -10.29 5.66
N SER A 218 -21.09 -10.01 6.49
CA SER A 218 -19.70 -9.78 6.06
C SER A 218 -18.72 -10.77 6.67
N VAL A 219 -17.65 -11.07 5.93
CA VAL A 219 -16.57 -11.94 6.37
C VAL A 219 -15.37 -11.08 6.77
N HIS A 220 -14.77 -11.37 7.92
CA HIS A 220 -13.66 -10.62 8.48
C HIS A 220 -12.48 -11.52 8.85
N LEU A 221 -11.29 -10.94 8.82
CA LEU A 221 -10.08 -11.57 9.35
C LEU A 221 -10.11 -11.52 10.88
N ALA A 222 -9.95 -12.67 11.52
CA ALA A 222 -9.76 -12.78 12.95
C ALA A 222 -8.56 -13.67 13.29
N TYR A 223 -8.19 -13.65 14.56
CA TYR A 223 -7.04 -14.35 15.08
C TYR A 223 -7.45 -15.32 16.17
N LYS A 224 -6.83 -16.49 16.18
CA LYS A 224 -6.94 -17.41 17.31
C LYS A 224 -6.22 -16.83 18.53
N GLU A 225 -6.88 -16.93 19.68
CA GLU A 225 -6.32 -16.58 20.98
C GLU A 225 -4.95 -17.24 21.25
N SER A 226 -4.76 -18.48 20.80
CA SER A 226 -3.49 -19.22 20.94
C SER A 226 -2.32 -18.70 20.07
N GLY A 227 -2.57 -17.70 19.23
CA GLY A 227 -1.56 -16.98 18.44
C GLY A 227 -1.20 -15.60 19.00
N LEU A 228 -1.76 -15.21 20.15
CA LEU A 228 -1.59 -13.87 20.72
C LEU A 228 -0.12 -13.48 20.93
N ASP A 229 0.72 -14.41 21.39
CA ASP A 229 2.15 -14.16 21.60
C ASP A 229 2.86 -13.80 20.28
N SER A 230 2.53 -14.47 19.18
CA SER A 230 3.08 -14.16 17.85
C SER A 230 2.60 -12.83 17.31
N ILE A 231 1.36 -12.44 17.61
CA ILE A 231 0.82 -11.11 17.26
C ILE A 231 1.55 -10.01 18.03
N LEU A 232 1.84 -10.25 19.31
CA LEU A 232 2.61 -9.33 20.14
C LEU A 232 4.06 -9.22 19.65
N GLU A 233 4.70 -10.35 19.34
CA GLU A 233 6.05 -10.38 18.75
C GLU A 233 6.10 -9.58 17.44
N PHE A 234 5.15 -9.81 16.52
CA PHE A 234 5.02 -9.06 15.28
C PHE A 234 4.90 -7.54 15.51
N THR A 235 4.06 -7.15 16.46
CA THR A 235 3.84 -5.74 16.80
C THR A 235 5.12 -5.09 17.37
N ASN A 236 5.85 -5.82 18.21
CA ASN A 236 7.14 -5.38 18.74
C ASN A 236 8.23 -5.29 17.66
N ALA A 237 8.24 -6.23 16.72
CA ALA A 237 9.16 -6.25 15.60
C ALA A 237 8.96 -5.01 14.72
N ARG A 238 7.70 -4.69 14.41
CA ARG A 238 7.31 -3.45 13.72
C ARG A 238 7.74 -2.21 14.50
N SER A 239 7.41 -2.11 15.79
CA SER A 239 7.81 -0.97 16.64
C SER A 239 9.33 -0.74 16.62
N SER A 240 10.10 -1.83 16.68
CA SER A 240 11.57 -1.80 16.65
C SER A 240 12.10 -1.28 15.31
N LEU A 241 11.58 -1.76 14.18
CA LEU A 241 11.97 -1.25 12.86
C LEU A 241 11.62 0.24 12.67
N TYR A 242 10.44 0.68 13.12
CA TYR A 242 10.10 2.10 13.11
C TYR A 242 11.11 2.94 13.89
N SER A 243 11.47 2.52 15.10
CA SER A 243 12.40 3.26 15.94
C SER A 243 13.82 3.30 15.36
N GLN A 244 14.31 2.16 14.86
CA GLN A 244 15.72 1.96 14.54
C GLN A 244 16.07 2.26 13.09
N VAL A 245 15.15 2.01 12.16
CA VAL A 245 15.38 2.14 10.72
C VAL A 245 14.60 3.33 10.16
N TYR A 246 13.26 3.28 10.17
CA TYR A 246 12.44 4.30 9.49
C TYR A 246 12.57 5.69 10.13
N PHE A 247 12.57 5.76 11.46
CA PHE A 247 12.75 7.01 12.22
C PHE A 247 14.19 7.26 12.66
N HIS A 248 15.16 6.58 12.03
CA HIS A 248 16.56 6.89 12.28
C HIS A 248 16.83 8.37 11.97
N LYS A 249 17.53 9.05 12.91
CA LYS A 249 17.74 10.51 12.87
C LYS A 249 18.29 11.01 11.54
N THR A 250 19.20 10.26 10.93
CA THR A 250 19.84 10.64 9.66
C THR A 250 18.87 10.50 8.49
N ASN A 251 18.02 9.46 8.48
CA ASN A 251 17.00 9.28 7.45
C ASN A 251 15.97 10.42 7.50
N ARG A 252 15.52 10.77 8.72
CA ARG A 252 14.59 11.86 8.95
C ARG A 252 15.17 13.22 8.54
N ALA A 253 16.45 13.46 8.81
CA ALA A 253 17.11 14.69 8.38
C ALA A 253 17.18 14.79 6.85
N LEU A 254 17.56 13.73 6.14
CA LEU A 254 17.59 13.72 4.67
C LEU A 254 16.20 13.90 4.05
N SER A 255 15.18 13.22 4.61
CA SER A 255 13.80 13.39 4.15
C SER A 255 13.32 14.83 4.36
N ALA A 256 13.65 15.44 5.50
CA ALA A 256 13.32 16.84 5.77
C ALA A 256 14.05 17.82 4.83
N MET A 257 15.33 17.55 4.53
CA MET A 257 16.11 18.33 3.56
C MET A 257 15.48 18.26 2.17
N LEU A 258 15.14 17.05 1.71
CA LEU A 258 14.49 16.85 0.41
C LEU A 258 13.13 17.56 0.35
N ASN A 259 12.26 17.35 1.34
CA ASN A 259 10.96 18.02 1.39
C ASN A 259 11.13 19.56 1.38
N LYS A 260 12.11 20.10 2.10
CA LYS A 260 12.35 21.54 2.14
C LYS A 260 12.87 22.10 0.82
N ALA A 261 13.79 21.40 0.17
CA ALA A 261 14.28 21.80 -1.14
C ALA A 261 13.13 21.92 -2.14
N CYS A 262 12.17 21.01 -2.04
CA CYS A 262 11.10 20.89 -3.02
C CYS A 262 9.94 21.85 -2.76
N GLU A 263 9.69 22.16 -1.48
CA GLU A 263 8.88 23.30 -1.06
C GLU A 263 9.44 24.62 -1.63
N ILE A 264 10.76 24.87 -1.48
CA ILE A 264 11.41 26.10 -1.95
C ILE A 264 11.32 26.22 -3.47
N ALA A 265 11.61 25.13 -4.18
CA ALA A 265 11.57 25.09 -5.65
C ALA A 265 10.14 25.00 -6.21
N LYS A 266 9.11 25.00 -5.36
CA LYS A 266 7.69 24.90 -5.75
C LYS A 266 7.42 23.75 -6.74
N LEU A 267 8.06 22.60 -6.53
CA LEU A 267 8.02 21.46 -7.46
C LEU A 267 6.71 20.66 -7.42
N GLN A 268 5.64 21.25 -6.88
CA GLN A 268 4.29 20.68 -6.95
C GLN A 268 3.90 20.55 -8.43
N ASN A 269 3.34 19.40 -8.82
CA ASN A 269 3.02 19.06 -10.22
C ASN A 269 4.25 18.88 -11.12
N THR A 270 5.25 18.14 -10.65
CA THR A 270 6.49 17.88 -11.39
C THR A 270 6.30 17.07 -12.68
N ILE A 271 5.15 16.41 -12.83
CA ILE A 271 4.75 15.66 -14.02
C ILE A 271 4.38 16.66 -15.12
N GLU A 272 5.32 16.89 -16.03
CA GLU A 272 5.11 17.69 -17.21
C GLU A 272 4.12 16.98 -18.15
N LEU A 273 3.09 17.70 -18.56
CA LEU A 273 2.27 17.26 -19.67
C LEU A 273 3.01 17.59 -20.97
N LYS A 274 3.29 16.58 -21.78
CA LYS A 274 3.61 16.81 -23.19
C LYS A 274 2.31 16.98 -23.95
N ASP A 275 2.27 17.92 -24.90
CA ASP A 275 1.06 18.32 -25.65
C ASP A 275 0.34 17.17 -26.37
N GLU A 276 1.05 16.06 -26.63
CA GLU A 276 0.55 14.93 -27.43
C GLU A 276 -0.05 13.78 -26.58
N ASN A 277 0.13 13.78 -25.26
CA ASN A 277 -0.18 12.63 -24.40
C ASN A 277 -1.29 12.93 -23.38
N THR A 278 -2.07 11.92 -23.04
CA THR A 278 -3.03 11.99 -21.90
C THR A 278 -2.29 12.18 -20.57
N ILE A 279 -3.00 12.67 -19.54
CA ILE A 279 -2.42 12.80 -18.20
C ILE A 279 -1.93 11.47 -17.65
N ILE A 280 -2.67 10.38 -17.89
CA ILE A 280 -2.31 9.04 -17.44
C ILE A 280 -1.02 8.55 -18.12
N GLU A 281 -0.89 8.74 -19.43
CA GLU A 281 0.34 8.37 -20.15
C GLU A 281 1.53 9.19 -19.68
N ASN A 282 1.34 10.48 -19.40
CA ASN A 282 2.41 11.31 -18.84
C ASN A 282 2.81 10.85 -17.44
N MET A 283 1.87 10.44 -16.59
CA MET A 283 2.16 9.84 -15.29
C MET A 283 2.91 8.52 -15.44
N GLN A 284 2.46 7.60 -16.31
CA GLN A 284 3.14 6.32 -16.56
C GLN A 284 4.58 6.55 -17.07
N ASN A 285 4.74 7.43 -18.06
CA ASN A 285 6.05 7.79 -18.59
C ASN A 285 6.95 8.38 -17.50
N PHE A 286 6.42 9.26 -16.65
CA PHE A 286 7.18 9.83 -15.54
C PHE A 286 7.67 8.74 -14.58
N TYR A 287 6.79 7.85 -14.13
CA TYR A 287 7.11 6.77 -13.18
C TYR A 287 8.13 5.78 -13.76
N VAL A 288 8.01 5.43 -15.04
CA VAL A 288 8.92 4.51 -15.74
C VAL A 288 10.31 5.13 -15.95
N LEU A 289 10.35 6.42 -16.33
CA LEU A 289 11.61 7.08 -16.68
C LEU A 289 12.41 7.55 -15.46
N HIS A 290 11.76 7.80 -14.32
CA HIS A 290 12.39 8.38 -13.13
C HIS A 290 12.61 7.35 -12.03
N SER A 291 13.63 6.50 -12.14
CA SER A 291 14.18 5.82 -10.95
C SER A 291 14.62 6.83 -9.88
N ASP A 292 14.72 6.45 -8.60
CA ASP A 292 15.15 7.32 -7.49
C ASP A 292 16.35 8.21 -7.82
N GLN A 293 17.41 7.66 -8.41
CA GLN A 293 18.60 8.42 -8.80
C GLN A 293 18.31 9.46 -9.89
N LYS A 294 17.57 9.07 -10.93
CA LYS A 294 17.16 9.98 -12.02
C LYS A 294 16.22 11.07 -11.52
N PHE A 295 15.33 10.73 -10.59
CA PHE A 295 14.46 11.71 -9.95
C PHE A 295 15.25 12.74 -9.15
N LEU A 296 16.25 12.32 -8.35
CA LEU A 296 17.13 13.26 -7.65
C LEU A 296 17.92 14.14 -8.63
N ALA A 297 18.42 13.59 -9.73
CA ALA A 297 19.09 14.37 -10.77
C ALA A 297 18.15 15.38 -11.44
N HIS A 298 16.91 14.97 -11.72
CA HIS A 298 15.86 15.83 -12.28
C HIS A 298 15.53 17.00 -11.33
N ILE A 299 15.42 16.73 -10.01
CA ILE A 299 15.24 17.78 -9.01
C ILE A 299 16.44 18.72 -8.98
N LEU A 300 17.66 18.19 -8.98
CA LEU A 300 18.88 19.02 -8.98
C LEU A 300 18.93 19.96 -10.19
N GLU A 301 18.52 19.47 -11.36
CA GLU A 301 18.41 20.30 -12.57
C GLU A 301 17.34 21.39 -12.42
N LYS A 302 16.14 21.04 -11.96
CA LYS A 302 15.04 22.01 -11.79
C LYS A 302 15.28 23.03 -10.68
N THR A 303 16.10 22.70 -9.70
CA THR A 303 16.45 23.61 -8.59
C THR A 303 17.66 24.49 -8.89
N LYS A 304 18.29 24.34 -10.06
CA LYS A 304 19.52 25.07 -10.42
C LYS A 304 19.28 26.59 -10.41
N GLY A 305 20.07 27.29 -9.60
CA GLY A 305 19.97 28.74 -9.42
C GLY A 305 19.01 29.17 -8.30
N GLU A 306 18.24 28.25 -7.72
CA GLU A 306 17.38 28.49 -6.56
C GLU A 306 18.11 28.18 -5.24
N PRO A 307 17.67 28.74 -4.10
CA PRO A 307 18.20 28.36 -2.78
C PRO A 307 18.06 26.87 -2.48
N ALA A 308 17.11 26.19 -3.12
CA ALA A 308 16.91 24.74 -3.03
C ALA A 308 18.11 23.93 -3.53
N ASN A 309 18.87 24.44 -4.51
CA ASN A 309 20.04 23.75 -5.06
C ASN A 309 21.06 23.43 -3.96
N ASN A 310 21.30 24.36 -3.04
CA ASN A 310 22.26 24.19 -1.95
C ASN A 310 21.86 23.03 -1.02
N ILE A 311 20.55 22.86 -0.77
CA ILE A 311 20.04 21.79 0.10
C ILE A 311 20.21 20.43 -0.57
N ILE A 312 19.92 20.31 -1.86
CA ILE A 312 20.13 19.06 -2.62
C ILE A 312 21.62 18.74 -2.72
N ASP A 313 22.46 19.74 -2.96
CA ASP A 313 23.92 19.60 -2.95
C ASP A 313 24.43 19.08 -1.60
N ASP A 314 23.89 19.57 -0.49
CA ASP A 314 24.22 19.09 0.85
C ASP A 314 23.77 17.64 1.07
N VAL A 315 22.63 17.22 0.52
CA VAL A 315 22.19 15.81 0.53
C VAL A 315 23.22 14.93 -0.19
N ILE A 316 23.65 15.32 -1.40
CA ILE A 316 24.62 14.59 -2.23
C ILE A 316 26.00 14.54 -1.57
N LYS A 317 26.48 15.66 -1.04
CA LYS A 317 27.78 15.78 -0.36
C LYS A 317 27.78 15.23 1.06
N ARG A 318 26.65 14.73 1.55
CA ARG A 318 26.45 14.19 2.90
C ARG A 318 26.63 15.21 4.03
N ASN A 319 26.38 16.49 3.74
CA ASN A 319 26.30 17.57 4.73
C ASN A 319 24.93 17.58 5.41
N VAL A 320 24.62 16.52 6.15
CA VAL A 320 23.28 16.29 6.70
C VAL A 320 22.98 17.21 7.88
N TRP A 321 21.78 17.81 7.88
CA TRP A 321 21.26 18.58 9.02
C TRP A 321 21.32 17.79 10.33
N LYS A 322 21.69 18.48 11.41
CA LYS A 322 21.83 17.87 12.73
C LYS A 322 20.51 17.91 13.47
N LYS A 323 20.12 16.77 14.05
CA LYS A 323 18.97 16.70 14.96
C LYS A 323 19.28 17.48 16.23
N TYR A 324 18.57 18.58 16.45
CA TYR A 324 18.72 19.41 17.65
C TYR A 324 17.87 18.91 18.83
N MET A 325 16.58 18.60 18.59
CA MET A 325 15.64 18.18 19.63
C MET A 325 14.78 17.01 19.14
N LYS A 326 14.36 16.13 20.05
CA LYS A 326 13.27 15.17 19.84
C LYS A 326 12.28 15.36 20.99
N LYS A 327 11.06 15.84 20.69
CA LYS A 327 9.97 15.96 21.68
C LYS A 327 8.99 14.82 21.47
N HIS A 328 8.57 14.19 22.55
CA HIS A 328 7.46 13.24 22.56
C HIS A 328 6.26 13.93 23.19
N THR A 329 5.16 14.01 22.45
CA THR A 329 3.90 14.53 22.95
C THR A 329 2.92 13.37 22.92
N PHE A 330 2.33 13.05 24.05
CA PHE A 330 1.32 12.02 24.14
C PHE A 330 -0.03 12.68 24.38
N SER A 331 -0.97 12.46 23.47
CA SER A 331 -2.38 12.81 23.67
C SER A 331 -3.09 11.63 24.36
N ASN A 332 -4.03 11.93 25.26
CA ASN A 332 -4.89 10.94 25.92
C ASN A 332 -4.17 9.87 26.77
N LEU A 333 -2.99 10.16 27.32
CA LEU A 333 -2.39 9.31 28.35
C LEU A 333 -2.94 9.68 29.74
N ASN A 334 -3.76 8.81 30.32
CA ASN A 334 -3.92 8.75 31.76
C ASN A 334 -2.72 7.99 32.33
N ILE A 335 -1.70 8.72 32.81
CA ILE A 335 -0.48 8.14 33.40
C ILE A 335 -0.72 7.72 34.87
N PHE A 336 -1.95 7.87 35.36
CA PHE A 336 -2.33 7.47 36.71
C PHE A 336 -3.00 6.09 36.66
N ASP A 337 -2.37 5.10 37.30
CA ASP A 337 -3.11 3.98 37.86
C ASP A 337 -4.13 4.56 38.85
N GLY A 338 -5.39 4.14 38.74
CA GLY A 338 -6.50 4.77 39.43
C GLY A 338 -6.28 5.00 40.93
N ASN A 339 -6.85 6.12 41.40
CA ASN A 339 -7.01 6.57 42.79
C ASN A 339 -5.82 7.29 43.45
N VAL A 340 -5.56 8.52 43.04
CA VAL A 340 -5.21 9.56 44.03
C VAL A 340 -6.48 10.36 44.30
N LYS A 341 -7.17 10.02 45.41
CA LYS A 341 -8.22 10.87 45.98
C LYS A 341 -7.53 12.11 46.56
N ASN A 342 -7.96 13.29 46.11
CA ASN A 342 -7.61 14.59 46.71
C ASN A 342 -8.09 14.69 48.15
#